data_AF-A0A9D5VZB4-F1
#
_entry.id   AF-A0A9D5VZB4-F1
#
_cell.length_a   1.000
_cell.length_b   1.000
_cell.length_c   1.000
_cell.angle_alpha   90.00
_cell.angle_beta   90.00
_cell.angle_gamma   90.00
#
_symmetry.space_group_name_H-M   'P 1'
#
loop_
_entity.id
_entity.type
_entity.pdbx_description
1 polymer ?
#
loop_
_entity_poly.entity_id
_entity_poly.type
_entity_poly.pdbx_seq_one_letter_code
_entity_poly.pdbx_strand_id
1 'polypeptide(L)'
;MSKIEEPAVLDFIKYPANIRKHNNSSHKRIDCLLPTKLIVDDLGVEGLIINISKGGCNILVKDISGAIAPSPFNAEHINKDIILSLMPFDGLNARIVSAYKINIENYLGIKFITHDNKIEEKLDYYIQAVEKTDTSAFFQTAINSILKVLTKNIPFVEQLNYILTIILSIPNFTNQTRGAIYLIEDDPQLLVMKVQIGIPKLHIEDCSTVEIGKCYCGMCAKTGEIISGSSDDTRHDIRHADDEIHGHFCVPIKNYEKIFGIISLYLRSEYKINHNEEEFLVSVANILALIMHNISK
;
A
#
# COMPACT_ATOMS: atom_id res chain seq x y z
N MET A 1 -53.09 -32.36 13.52
CA MET A 1 -52.20 -33.00 12.54
C MET A 1 -52.69 -32.63 11.15
N SER A 2 -52.18 -31.55 10.56
CA SER A 2 -52.51 -31.17 9.18
C SER A 2 -51.54 -31.88 8.23
N LYS A 3 -52.08 -32.75 7.38
CA LYS A 3 -51.36 -33.35 6.25
C LYS A 3 -51.09 -32.27 5.20
N ILE A 4 -49.85 -32.20 4.74
CA ILE A 4 -49.46 -31.43 3.55
C ILE A 4 -49.72 -32.35 2.36
N GLU A 5 -50.69 -32.03 1.50
CA GLU A 5 -51.15 -32.90 0.40
C GLU A 5 -50.57 -32.58 -0.99
N GLU A 6 -49.60 -31.67 -1.11
CA GLU A 6 -48.87 -31.47 -2.38
C GLU A 6 -47.38 -31.17 -2.14
N PRO A 7 -46.43 -31.82 -2.83
CA PRO A 7 -45.02 -31.48 -2.71
C PRO A 7 -44.76 -30.14 -3.40
N ALA A 8 -44.56 -29.08 -2.61
CA ALA A 8 -44.04 -27.83 -3.11
C ALA A 8 -42.63 -28.05 -3.68
N VAL A 9 -42.38 -27.53 -4.88
CA VAL A 9 -41.10 -27.61 -5.57
C VAL A 9 -40.02 -27.02 -4.67
N LEU A 10 -39.02 -27.83 -4.31
CA LEU A 10 -37.77 -27.34 -3.73
C LEU A 10 -37.08 -26.47 -4.78
N ASP A 11 -37.18 -25.15 -4.65
CA ASP A 11 -36.32 -24.22 -5.36
C ASP A 11 -34.89 -24.42 -4.85
N PHE A 12 -34.15 -25.28 -5.52
CA PHE A 12 -32.70 -25.32 -5.41
C PHE A 12 -32.20 -23.93 -5.80
N ILE A 13 -31.45 -23.29 -4.89
CA ILE A 13 -30.69 -22.08 -5.17
C ILE A 13 -29.80 -22.38 -6.39
N LYS A 14 -30.25 -22.00 -7.58
CA LYS A 14 -29.39 -21.97 -8.76
C LYS A 14 -28.35 -20.90 -8.49
N TYR A 15 -27.10 -21.32 -8.37
CA TYR A 15 -25.95 -20.41 -8.34
C TYR A 15 -26.06 -19.47 -9.55
N PRO A 16 -26.14 -18.14 -9.35
CA PRO A 16 -26.37 -17.23 -10.47
C PRO A 16 -25.15 -17.24 -11.38
N ALA A 17 -25.37 -17.44 -12.68
CA ALA A 17 -24.34 -17.37 -13.73
C ALA A 17 -23.67 -15.99 -13.83
N ASN A 18 -24.22 -14.98 -13.14
CA ASN A 18 -23.65 -13.65 -13.00
C ASN A 18 -23.85 -13.16 -11.56
N ILE A 19 -22.77 -13.14 -10.77
CA ILE A 19 -22.75 -12.44 -9.49
C ILE A 19 -22.65 -10.94 -9.79
N ARG A 20 -23.81 -10.28 -9.95
CA ARG A 20 -23.84 -8.82 -9.82
C ARG A 20 -23.50 -8.50 -8.37
N LYS A 21 -22.29 -7.99 -8.10
CA LYS A 21 -21.95 -7.39 -6.81
C LYS A 21 -22.95 -6.27 -6.53
N HIS A 22 -24.00 -6.57 -5.76
CA HIS A 22 -24.84 -5.53 -5.18
C HIS A 22 -24.02 -4.82 -4.12
N ASN A 23 -23.56 -3.60 -4.45
CA ASN A 23 -22.90 -2.70 -3.51
C ASN A 23 -23.95 -2.22 -2.50
N ASN A 24 -24.15 -2.98 -1.42
CA ASN A 24 -25.03 -2.61 -0.30
C ASN A 24 -24.39 -1.55 0.62
N SER A 25 -23.48 -0.70 0.13
CA SER A 25 -22.94 0.42 0.90
C SER A 25 -23.78 1.66 0.69
N SER A 26 -24.15 2.33 1.78
CA SER A 26 -24.87 3.62 1.78
C SER A 26 -24.06 4.78 1.19
N HIS A 27 -22.78 4.56 0.89
CA HIS A 27 -21.85 5.56 0.38
C HIS A 27 -21.09 5.00 -0.82
N LYS A 28 -20.78 5.87 -1.80
CA LYS A 28 -19.86 5.58 -2.91
C LYS A 28 -18.50 5.20 -2.33
N ARG A 29 -17.92 4.10 -2.80
CA ARG A 29 -16.56 3.65 -2.46
C ARG A 29 -15.59 4.07 -3.55
N ILE A 30 -14.41 4.49 -3.15
CA ILE A 30 -13.29 4.79 -4.03
C ILE A 30 -12.32 3.62 -3.93
N ASP A 31 -11.97 3.01 -5.06
CA ASP A 31 -10.91 2.00 -5.11
C ASP A 31 -9.58 2.66 -4.77
N CYS A 32 -8.75 2.00 -3.96
CA CYS A 32 -7.45 2.52 -3.52
C CYS A 32 -6.49 1.41 -3.13
N LEU A 33 -5.24 1.75 -2.82
CA LEU A 33 -4.20 0.87 -2.31
C LEU A 33 -3.48 1.60 -1.16
N LEU A 34 -4.19 1.80 -0.05
CA LEU A 34 -3.66 2.52 1.11
C LEU A 34 -3.08 1.54 2.13
N PRO A 35 -1.78 1.61 2.41
CA PRO A 35 -1.22 0.73 3.41
C PRO A 35 -1.74 1.15 4.78
N THR A 36 -2.05 0.16 5.61
CA THR A 36 -2.70 0.37 6.90
C THR A 36 -2.18 -0.63 7.92
N LYS A 37 -2.24 -0.23 9.18
CA LYS A 37 -1.99 -1.13 10.31
C LYS A 37 -3.27 -1.25 11.13
N LEU A 38 -3.67 -2.47 11.44
CA LEU A 38 -4.75 -2.77 12.36
C LEU A 38 -4.16 -3.22 13.69
N ILE A 39 -4.71 -2.75 14.80
CA ILE A 39 -4.43 -3.31 16.13
C ILE A 39 -5.65 -4.14 16.54
N VAL A 40 -5.45 -5.46 16.65
CA VAL A 40 -6.49 -6.44 16.98
C VAL A 40 -5.98 -7.29 18.13
N ASP A 41 -6.67 -7.28 19.26
CA ASP A 41 -6.25 -8.00 20.48
C ASP A 41 -4.77 -7.73 20.84
N ASP A 42 -4.38 -6.45 20.80
CA ASP A 42 -3.00 -5.95 21.01
C ASP A 42 -1.94 -6.40 19.98
N LEU A 43 -2.35 -7.17 18.96
CA LEU A 43 -1.49 -7.58 17.85
C LEU A 43 -1.61 -6.58 16.69
N GLY A 44 -0.44 -6.09 16.24
CA GLY A 44 -0.33 -5.23 15.07
C GLY A 44 -0.30 -6.05 13.78
N VAL A 45 -1.29 -5.86 12.91
CA VAL A 45 -1.41 -6.52 11.62
C VAL A 45 -1.27 -5.51 10.49
N GLU A 46 -0.46 -5.82 9.48
CA GLU A 46 -0.35 -4.98 8.27
C GLU A 46 -1.40 -5.37 7.22
N GLY A 47 -1.89 -4.36 6.51
CA GLY A 47 -2.87 -4.54 5.45
C GLY A 47 -2.80 -3.45 4.40
N LEU A 48 -3.60 -3.63 3.35
CA LEU A 48 -3.77 -2.70 2.26
C LEU A 48 -5.27 -2.44 2.10
N ILE A 49 -5.71 -1.22 2.37
CA ILE A 49 -7.08 -0.81 2.06
C ILE A 49 -7.21 -0.77 0.54
N ILE A 50 -8.10 -1.61 0.02
CA ILE A 50 -8.36 -1.76 -1.41
C ILE A 50 -9.50 -0.87 -1.90
N ASN A 51 -10.34 -0.39 -0.99
CA ASN A 51 -11.32 0.66 -1.24
C ASN A 51 -11.79 1.30 0.06
N ILE A 52 -12.18 2.57 0.00
CA ILE A 52 -12.62 3.36 1.16
C ILE A 52 -13.88 4.18 0.86
N SER A 53 -14.68 4.43 1.89
CA SER A 53 -15.84 5.31 1.91
C SER A 53 -15.95 6.00 3.26
N LYS A 54 -16.86 6.97 3.40
CA LYS A 54 -17.13 7.65 4.68
C LYS A 54 -17.51 6.67 5.80
N GLY A 55 -18.19 5.58 5.47
CA GLY A 55 -18.67 4.60 6.45
C GLY A 55 -17.70 3.47 6.77
N GLY A 56 -16.60 3.33 6.02
CA GLY A 56 -15.70 2.19 6.19
C GLY A 56 -14.88 1.86 4.95
N CYS A 57 -14.09 0.80 5.05
CA CYS A 57 -13.15 0.37 4.02
C CYS A 57 -13.08 -1.16 3.91
N ASN A 58 -12.48 -1.65 2.83
CA ASN A 58 -12.10 -3.06 2.70
C ASN A 58 -10.58 -3.17 2.73
N ILE A 59 -10.06 -4.13 3.47
CA ILE A 59 -8.62 -4.32 3.67
C ILE A 59 -8.21 -5.71 3.20
N LEU A 60 -7.19 -5.80 2.37
CA LEU A 60 -6.40 -6.98 2.11
C LEU A 60 -5.32 -7.11 3.20
N VAL A 61 -5.37 -8.15 4.02
CA VAL A 61 -4.39 -8.39 5.08
C VAL A 61 -3.16 -9.10 4.50
N LYS A 62 -1.97 -8.57 4.78
CA LYS A 62 -0.70 -9.20 4.40
C LYS A 62 -0.10 -9.91 5.59
N ASP A 63 0.15 -11.21 5.45
CA ASP A 63 0.89 -11.96 6.44
C ASP A 63 2.38 -11.59 6.31
N ILE A 64 2.94 -10.97 7.36
CA ILE A 64 4.32 -10.49 7.40
C ILE A 64 5.32 -11.68 7.37
N SER A 65 4.87 -12.92 7.60
CA SER A 65 5.77 -14.06 7.76
C SER A 65 6.06 -14.86 6.49
N GLY A 66 5.31 -14.67 5.39
CA GLY A 66 5.47 -15.49 4.17
C GLY A 66 5.26 -17.01 4.37
N ALA A 67 4.93 -17.44 5.59
CA ALA A 67 4.58 -18.79 5.93
C ALA A 67 3.06 -18.94 5.88
N ILE A 68 2.58 -20.17 5.70
CA ILE A 68 1.18 -20.52 5.90
C ILE A 68 0.94 -20.45 7.42
N ALA A 69 0.75 -19.26 7.97
CA ALA A 69 0.22 -19.11 9.32
C ALA A 69 -1.29 -19.40 9.27
N PRO A 70 -1.87 -20.00 10.33
CA PRO A 70 -3.32 -20.12 10.43
C PRO A 70 -3.92 -18.73 10.29
N SER A 71 -4.93 -18.57 9.41
CA SER A 71 -5.57 -17.28 9.15
C SER A 71 -5.81 -16.55 10.48
N PRO A 72 -5.17 -15.40 10.73
CA PRO A 72 -5.32 -14.70 12.01
C PRO A 72 -6.75 -14.16 12.19
N PHE A 73 -7.59 -14.19 11.15
CA PHE A 73 -8.94 -13.69 11.16
C PHE A 73 -9.96 -14.77 10.84
N ASN A 74 -10.61 -15.26 11.89
CA ASN A 74 -11.73 -16.19 11.83
C ASN A 74 -13.06 -15.48 12.17
N ALA A 75 -14.16 -16.23 12.21
CA ALA A 75 -15.48 -15.70 12.58
C ALA A 75 -15.51 -15.02 13.97
N GLU A 76 -14.60 -15.37 14.88
CA GLU A 76 -14.52 -14.82 16.24
C GLU A 76 -14.04 -13.37 16.27
N HIS A 77 -13.40 -12.89 15.20
CA HIS A 77 -12.96 -11.50 15.07
C HIS A 77 -14.04 -10.58 14.48
N ILE A 78 -15.15 -11.15 13.98
CA ILE A 78 -16.28 -10.36 13.49
C ILE A 78 -16.93 -9.64 14.68
N ASN A 79 -17.25 -8.37 14.49
CA ASN A 79 -17.75 -7.41 15.48
C ASN A 79 -16.74 -6.97 16.54
N LYS A 80 -15.45 -7.31 16.42
CA LYS A 80 -14.42 -6.73 17.29
C LYS A 80 -14.13 -5.28 16.92
N ASP A 81 -13.99 -4.45 17.95
CA ASP A 81 -13.50 -3.09 17.81
C ASP A 81 -11.97 -3.09 17.71
N ILE A 82 -11.46 -2.28 16.79
CA ILE A 82 -10.06 -2.21 16.42
C ILE A 82 -9.63 -0.75 16.27
N ILE A 83 -8.32 -0.53 16.34
CA ILE A 83 -7.73 0.76 15.95
C ILE A 83 -7.09 0.58 14.57
N LEU A 84 -7.56 1.36 13.61
CA LEU A 84 -7.04 1.39 12.24
C LEU A 84 -6.14 2.61 12.05
N SER A 85 -4.86 2.40 11.74
CA SER A 85 -3.96 3.48 11.33
C SER A 85 -4.05 3.69 9.82
N LEU A 86 -4.52 4.86 9.42
CA LEU A 86 -4.60 5.27 8.02
C LEU A 86 -4.19 6.75 7.98
N MET A 87 -3.19 7.14 7.21
CA MET A 87 -2.83 8.56 7.09
C MET A 87 -4.02 9.35 6.50
N PRO A 88 -4.37 10.56 7.02
CA PRO A 88 -3.70 11.36 8.06
C PRO A 88 -4.22 11.14 9.50
N PHE A 89 -4.76 9.96 9.81
CA PHE A 89 -5.31 9.57 11.11
C PHE A 89 -4.33 8.70 11.88
N ASP A 90 -3.88 9.20 13.03
CA ASP A 90 -3.05 8.45 13.99
C ASP A 90 -3.94 7.54 14.86
N GLY A 91 -4.69 6.65 14.19
CA GLY A 91 -5.64 5.72 14.82
C GLY A 91 -7.09 6.15 14.66
N LEU A 92 -7.88 5.32 14.00
CA LEU A 92 -9.31 5.47 13.79
C LEU A 92 -10.01 4.28 14.44
N ASN A 93 -10.93 4.54 15.36
CA ASN A 93 -11.77 3.50 15.92
C ASN A 93 -12.65 2.91 14.82
N ALA A 94 -12.63 1.58 14.71
CA ALA A 94 -13.36 0.88 13.68
C ALA A 94 -13.78 -0.51 14.17
N ARG A 95 -14.65 -1.17 13.41
CA ARG A 95 -15.14 -2.52 13.71
C ARG A 95 -14.99 -3.42 12.50
N ILE A 96 -14.53 -4.64 12.74
CA ILE A 96 -14.55 -5.69 11.72
C ILE A 96 -16.00 -6.12 11.52
N VAL A 97 -16.55 -5.93 10.33
CA VAL A 97 -17.94 -6.31 9.99
C VAL A 97 -18.01 -7.54 9.09
N SER A 98 -16.92 -7.87 8.39
CA SER A 98 -16.80 -9.11 7.64
C SER A 98 -15.34 -9.54 7.55
N ALA A 99 -15.13 -10.85 7.45
CA ALA A 99 -13.84 -11.46 7.14
C ALA A 99 -14.08 -12.58 6.13
N TYR A 100 -13.34 -12.59 5.03
CA TYR A 100 -13.45 -13.62 4.00
C TYR A 100 -12.11 -13.86 3.32
N LYS A 101 -11.99 -15.01 2.66
CA LYS A 101 -10.78 -15.41 1.94
C LYS A 101 -11.08 -15.51 0.45
N ILE A 102 -10.20 -14.96 -0.38
CA ILE A 102 -10.19 -15.21 -1.83
C ILE A 102 -8.82 -15.82 -2.14
N ASN A 103 -8.82 -17.04 -2.67
CA ASN A 103 -7.60 -17.83 -2.87
C ASN A 103 -6.79 -17.99 -1.56
N ILE A 104 -5.59 -17.42 -1.50
CA ILE A 104 -4.70 -17.44 -0.33
C ILE A 104 -4.79 -16.16 0.52
N GLU A 105 -5.47 -15.13 0.03
CA GLU A 105 -5.49 -13.79 0.61
C GLU A 105 -6.68 -13.58 1.55
N ASN A 106 -6.45 -12.92 2.68
CA ASN A 106 -7.48 -12.59 3.66
C ASN A 106 -7.98 -11.16 3.45
N TYR A 107 -9.29 -10.99 3.48
CA TYR A 107 -9.96 -9.71 3.30
C TYR A 107 -10.85 -9.39 4.51
N LEU A 108 -10.78 -8.15 4.97
CA LEU A 108 -11.61 -7.62 6.05
C LEU A 108 -12.48 -6.48 5.56
N GLY A 109 -13.77 -6.54 5.83
CA GLY A 109 -14.67 -5.40 5.75
C GLY A 109 -14.65 -4.67 7.09
N ILE A 110 -14.30 -3.38 7.05
CA ILE A 110 -14.20 -2.53 8.23
C ILE A 110 -15.27 -1.44 8.17
N LYS A 111 -15.96 -1.21 9.29
CA LYS A 111 -16.86 -0.07 9.50
C LYS A 111 -16.20 0.92 10.43
N PHE A 112 -16.14 2.19 10.05
CA PHE A 112 -15.62 3.22 10.94
C PHE A 112 -16.59 3.51 12.08
N ILE A 113 -16.05 3.63 13.29
CA ILE A 113 -16.78 4.02 14.49
C ILE A 113 -16.36 5.46 14.82
N THR A 114 -16.89 6.40 14.06
CA THR A 114 -16.68 7.83 14.31
C THR A 114 -17.82 8.38 15.18
N HIS A 115 -17.44 9.06 16.26
CA HIS A 115 -18.37 9.82 17.11
C HIS A 115 -17.98 11.30 17.17
N ASP A 116 -16.96 11.70 16.41
CA ASP A 116 -16.40 13.05 16.38
C ASP A 116 -16.53 13.62 14.96
N ASN A 117 -17.36 14.66 14.84
CA ASN A 117 -17.59 15.37 13.58
C ASN A 117 -16.29 15.84 12.91
N LYS A 118 -15.24 16.18 13.67
CA LYS A 118 -13.95 16.59 13.10
C LYS A 118 -13.23 15.46 12.38
N ILE A 119 -13.33 14.23 12.90
CA ILE A 119 -12.76 13.04 12.26
C ILE A 119 -13.55 12.74 10.99
N GLU A 120 -14.88 12.86 11.03
CA GLU A 120 -15.74 12.66 9.86
C GLU A 120 -15.47 13.69 8.76
N GLU A 121 -15.33 14.97 9.10
CA GLU A 121 -14.95 16.03 8.16
C GLU A 121 -13.57 15.78 7.55
N LYS A 122 -12.59 15.37 8.37
CA LYS A 122 -11.25 15.04 7.89
C LYS A 122 -11.25 13.79 7.00
N LEU A 123 -12.08 12.78 7.30
CA LEU A 123 -12.27 11.59 6.46
C LEU A 123 -12.90 11.96 5.12
N ASP A 124 -13.94 12.82 5.14
CA ASP A 124 -14.57 13.32 3.94
C ASP A 124 -13.58 14.13 3.08
N TYR A 125 -12.81 15.02 3.71
CA TYR A 125 -11.77 15.77 3.02
C TYR A 125 -10.70 14.86 2.40
N TYR A 126 -10.24 13.83 3.13
CA TYR A 126 -9.29 12.86 2.62
C TYR A 126 -9.85 12.08 1.42
N ILE A 127 -11.07 11.55 1.54
CA ILE A 127 -11.78 10.82 0.48
C ILE A 127 -11.95 11.73 -0.75
N GLN A 128 -12.33 12.99 -0.57
CA GLN A 128 -12.43 13.95 -1.66
C GLN A 128 -11.07 14.31 -2.27
N ALA A 129 -10.00 14.36 -1.49
CA ALA A 129 -8.64 14.58 -2.00
C ALA A 129 -8.10 13.36 -2.77
N VAL A 130 -8.55 12.14 -2.44
CA VAL A 130 -8.28 10.97 -3.29
C VAL A 130 -9.00 11.10 -4.64
N GLU A 131 -10.16 11.78 -4.69
CA GLU A 131 -10.83 12.11 -5.96
C GLU A 131 -10.29 13.37 -6.66
N LYS A 132 -9.64 14.30 -5.94
CA LYS A 132 -9.23 15.63 -6.43
C LYS A 132 -7.71 15.85 -6.29
N THR A 133 -7.04 16.23 -7.37
CA THR A 133 -5.56 16.29 -7.49
C THR A 133 -4.81 17.37 -6.66
N ASP A 134 -5.43 18.03 -5.68
CA ASP A 134 -4.76 19.07 -4.86
C ASP A 134 -4.28 18.51 -3.51
N THR A 135 -2.97 18.26 -3.41
CA THR A 135 -2.35 17.51 -2.30
C THR A 135 -1.17 18.20 -1.61
N SER A 136 -0.95 19.49 -1.86
CA SER A 136 0.16 20.24 -1.24
C SER A 136 0.21 20.13 0.29
N ALA A 137 -0.94 20.19 0.96
CA ALA A 137 -1.05 20.02 2.42
C ALA A 137 -0.72 18.59 2.91
N PHE A 138 -0.96 17.57 2.07
CA PHE A 138 -0.66 16.18 2.39
C PHE A 138 0.83 15.88 2.35
N PHE A 139 1.58 16.50 1.42
CA PHE A 139 3.04 16.34 1.37
C PHE A 139 3.73 16.82 2.65
N GLN A 140 3.36 18.00 3.16
CA GLN A 140 3.91 18.51 4.42
C GLN A 140 3.56 17.60 5.61
N THR A 141 2.34 17.09 5.64
CA THR A 141 1.91 16.14 6.68
C THR A 141 2.69 14.82 6.57
N ALA A 142 2.96 14.35 5.34
CA ALA A 142 3.73 13.15 5.08
C ALA A 142 5.18 13.30 5.55
N ILE A 143 5.85 14.40 5.19
CA ILE A 143 7.22 14.68 5.63
C ILE A 143 7.31 14.70 7.16
N ASN A 144 6.40 15.40 7.84
CA ASN A 144 6.38 15.43 9.31
C ASN A 144 6.18 14.04 9.92
N SER A 145 5.35 13.20 9.28
CA SER A 145 5.12 11.82 9.73
C SER A 145 6.35 10.94 9.52
N ILE A 146 7.05 11.10 8.38
CA ILE A 146 8.31 10.40 8.07
C ILE A 146 9.39 10.78 9.08
N LEU A 147 9.54 12.06 9.40
CA LEU A 147 10.50 12.52 10.42
C LEU A 147 10.19 11.90 11.79
N LYS A 148 8.91 11.82 12.18
CA LYS A 148 8.49 11.12 13.43
C LYS A 148 8.77 9.62 13.39
N VAL A 149 8.70 8.97 12.22
CA VAL A 149 9.04 7.54 12.08
C VAL A 149 10.53 7.34 12.31
N LEU A 150 11.36 8.21 11.75
CA LEU A 150 12.83 8.13 11.85
C LEU A 150 13.37 8.35 13.26
N THR A 151 12.57 8.92 14.18
CA THR A 151 12.95 9.06 15.59
C THR A 151 12.54 7.87 16.46
N LYS A 152 11.80 6.89 15.91
CA LYS A 152 11.36 5.71 16.67
C LYS A 152 12.52 4.75 16.92
N ASN A 153 12.56 4.18 18.12
CA ASN A 153 13.52 3.11 18.47
C ASN A 153 13.01 1.74 17.99
N ILE A 154 12.97 1.57 16.67
CA ILE A 154 12.59 0.32 15.98
C ILE A 154 13.63 0.01 14.88
N PRO A 155 13.77 -1.26 14.44
CA PRO A 155 14.69 -1.63 13.36
C PRO A 155 14.51 -0.75 12.12
N PHE A 156 15.63 -0.39 11.46
CA PHE A 156 15.60 0.53 10.32
C PHE A 156 14.72 0.02 9.17
N VAL A 157 14.70 -1.29 8.91
CA VAL A 157 13.82 -1.91 7.91
C VAL A 157 12.35 -1.66 8.24
N GLU A 158 11.94 -1.70 9.52
CA GLU A 158 10.58 -1.34 9.92
C GLU A 158 10.29 0.14 9.70
N GLN A 159 11.26 1.03 9.97
CA GLN A 159 11.13 2.46 9.65
C GLN A 159 10.91 2.67 8.16
N LEU A 160 11.67 2.00 7.29
CA LEU A 160 11.50 2.06 5.85
C LEU A 160 10.10 1.59 5.43
N ASN A 161 9.56 0.55 6.07
CA ASN A 161 8.22 0.06 5.76
C ASN A 161 7.14 1.11 6.10
N TYR A 162 7.25 1.77 7.25
CA TYR A 162 6.37 2.88 7.63
C TYR A 162 6.53 4.09 6.69
N ILE A 163 7.74 4.40 6.24
CA ILE A 163 8.00 5.50 5.31
C ILE A 163 7.37 5.20 3.95
N LEU A 164 7.57 4.00 3.41
CA LEU A 164 6.94 3.57 2.16
C LEU A 164 5.41 3.57 2.28
N THR A 165 4.88 3.15 3.43
CA THR A 165 3.46 3.26 3.76
C THR A 165 2.95 4.69 3.68
N ILE A 166 3.66 5.65 4.27
CA ILE A 166 3.30 7.07 4.24
C ILE A 166 3.32 7.63 2.82
N ILE A 167 4.37 7.31 2.05
CA ILE A 167 4.48 7.73 0.64
C ILE A 167 3.22 7.26 -0.11
N LEU A 168 2.93 5.96 -0.09
CA LEU A 168 1.82 5.39 -0.86
C LEU A 168 0.43 5.81 -0.33
N SER A 169 0.35 6.36 0.88
CA SER A 169 -0.91 6.86 1.46
C SER A 169 -1.29 8.27 1.00
N ILE A 170 -0.41 8.95 0.25
CA ILE A 170 -0.72 10.26 -0.32
C ILE A 170 -1.82 10.09 -1.37
N PRO A 171 -2.86 10.94 -1.36
CA PRO A 171 -4.02 10.76 -2.23
C PRO A 171 -3.71 10.57 -3.72
N ASN A 172 -2.71 11.27 -4.25
CA ASN A 172 -2.29 11.14 -5.66
C ASN A 172 -1.73 9.76 -6.00
N PHE A 173 -1.06 9.12 -5.04
CA PHE A 173 -0.42 7.81 -5.19
C PHE A 173 -1.34 6.66 -4.84
N THR A 174 -2.34 6.94 -4.02
CA THR A 174 -3.29 6.00 -3.41
C THR A 174 -3.94 5.03 -4.41
N ASN A 175 -4.24 5.46 -5.63
CA ASN A 175 -4.89 4.62 -6.65
C ASN A 175 -3.97 4.23 -7.81
N GLN A 176 -2.77 4.79 -7.79
CA GLN A 176 -1.92 4.87 -8.96
C GLN A 176 -0.61 4.13 -8.78
N THR A 177 -0.21 3.81 -7.54
CA THR A 177 1.14 3.34 -7.29
C THR A 177 1.24 2.15 -6.33
N ARG A 178 2.15 1.25 -6.69
CA ARG A 178 2.81 0.30 -5.79
C ARG A 178 4.23 0.80 -5.57
N GLY A 179 4.93 0.30 -4.57
CA GLY A 179 6.31 0.78 -4.36
C GLY A 179 7.21 -0.18 -3.62
N ALA A 180 8.51 0.09 -3.75
CA ALA A 180 9.58 -0.59 -3.04
C ALA A 180 10.70 0.40 -2.68
N ILE A 181 11.42 0.09 -1.60
CA ILE A 181 12.69 0.77 -1.27
C ILE A 181 13.80 -0.27 -1.37
N TYR A 182 14.82 0.05 -2.14
CA TYR A 182 16.00 -0.75 -2.34
C TYR A 182 17.21 -0.08 -1.72
N LEU A 183 18.09 -0.86 -1.11
CA LEU A 183 19.36 -0.36 -0.57
C LEU A 183 20.56 -1.06 -1.21
N ILE A 184 21.68 -0.35 -1.29
CA ILE A 184 22.99 -0.94 -1.56
C ILE A 184 23.59 -1.36 -0.22
N GLU A 185 23.99 -2.62 -0.11
CA GLU A 185 24.58 -3.20 1.11
C GLU A 185 26.07 -3.49 0.92
N ASP A 186 26.53 -4.66 1.35
CA ASP A 186 27.94 -5.05 1.29
C ASP A 186 28.45 -5.20 -0.16
N ASP A 187 27.58 -5.66 -1.07
CA ASP A 187 27.90 -5.70 -2.50
C ASP A 187 27.46 -4.38 -3.17
N PRO A 188 28.41 -3.51 -3.57
CA PRO A 188 28.09 -2.25 -4.23
C PRO A 188 27.49 -2.42 -5.63
N GLN A 189 27.48 -3.64 -6.18
CA GLN A 189 26.91 -3.94 -7.50
C GLN A 189 25.45 -4.38 -7.44
N LEU A 190 24.86 -4.53 -6.25
CA LEU A 190 23.50 -5.02 -6.07
C LEU A 190 22.63 -4.03 -5.29
N LEU A 191 21.42 -3.81 -5.80
CA LEU A 191 20.30 -3.25 -5.06
C LEU A 191 19.51 -4.39 -4.44
N VAL A 192 19.30 -4.31 -3.13
CA VAL A 192 18.50 -5.29 -2.37
C VAL A 192 17.18 -4.65 -1.96
N MET A 193 16.07 -5.25 -2.37
CA MET A 193 14.73 -4.82 -1.96
C MET A 193 14.58 -5.02 -0.44
N LYS A 194 14.41 -3.93 0.31
CA LYS A 194 14.23 -3.99 1.77
C LYS A 194 12.79 -4.04 2.20
N VAL A 195 11.96 -3.26 1.52
CA VAL A 195 10.52 -3.19 1.78
C VAL A 195 9.76 -3.02 0.48
N GLN A 196 8.57 -3.58 0.41
CA GLN A 196 7.67 -3.44 -0.73
C GLN A 196 6.22 -3.42 -0.30
N ILE A 197 5.41 -2.70 -1.05
CA ILE A 197 3.98 -2.59 -0.83
C ILE A 197 3.26 -2.67 -2.16
N GLY A 198 2.48 -3.73 -2.31
CA GLY A 198 1.51 -3.90 -3.38
C GLY A 198 2.08 -4.62 -4.60
N ILE A 199 3.35 -5.03 -4.54
CA ILE A 199 4.03 -5.75 -5.61
C ILE A 199 3.59 -7.23 -5.58
N PRO A 200 3.15 -7.81 -6.71
CA PRO A 200 2.81 -9.22 -6.81
C PRO A 200 4.01 -10.12 -6.52
N LYS A 201 3.78 -11.29 -5.91
CA LYS A 201 4.85 -12.21 -5.52
C LYS A 201 5.80 -12.59 -6.66
N LEU A 202 5.25 -12.82 -7.86
CA LEU A 202 6.04 -13.16 -9.04
C LEU A 202 7.06 -12.07 -9.41
N HIS A 203 6.70 -10.79 -9.27
CA HIS A 203 7.60 -9.67 -9.52
C HIS A 203 8.64 -9.52 -8.40
N ILE A 204 8.31 -9.91 -7.16
CA ILE A 204 9.26 -9.88 -6.04
C ILE A 204 10.36 -10.92 -6.28
N GLU A 205 10.01 -12.11 -6.74
CA GLU A 205 10.99 -13.17 -7.01
C GLU A 205 12.04 -12.70 -8.03
N ASP A 206 11.61 -12.03 -9.10
CA ASP A 206 12.50 -11.58 -10.16
C ASP A 206 13.23 -10.24 -9.85
N CYS A 207 12.66 -9.39 -8.99
CA CYS A 207 13.18 -8.04 -8.72
C CYS A 207 13.64 -7.83 -7.27
N SER A 208 13.77 -8.89 -6.46
CA SER A 208 14.23 -8.80 -5.06
C SER A 208 15.68 -8.32 -4.95
N THR A 209 16.50 -8.68 -5.93
CA THR A 209 17.87 -8.20 -6.12
C THR A 209 18.06 -7.72 -7.55
N VAL A 210 18.58 -6.51 -7.73
CA VAL A 210 18.78 -5.90 -9.04
C VAL A 210 20.24 -5.46 -9.20
N GLU A 211 20.89 -5.89 -10.27
CA GLU A 211 22.24 -5.44 -10.60
C GLU A 211 22.25 -3.93 -10.94
N ILE A 212 23.27 -3.23 -10.47
CA ILE A 212 23.47 -1.82 -10.82
C ILE A 212 23.62 -1.67 -12.33
N GLY A 213 22.87 -0.73 -12.91
CA GLY A 213 22.77 -0.49 -14.34
C GLY A 213 21.79 -1.38 -15.10
N LYS A 214 21.12 -2.34 -14.44
CA LYS A 214 20.06 -3.16 -15.05
C LYS A 214 18.67 -2.61 -14.75
N CYS A 215 17.79 -2.62 -15.76
CA CYS A 215 16.43 -2.08 -15.68
C CYS A 215 16.42 -0.61 -15.18
N TYR A 216 15.23 -0.04 -14.97
CA TYR A 216 15.09 1.33 -14.46
C TYR A 216 15.68 1.51 -13.06
N CYS A 217 15.48 0.54 -12.18
CA CYS A 217 15.98 0.59 -10.80
C CYS A 217 17.51 0.64 -10.75
N GLY A 218 18.18 -0.30 -11.43
CA GLY A 218 19.63 -0.32 -11.50
C GLY A 218 20.21 0.86 -12.27
N MET A 219 19.54 1.34 -13.33
CA MET A 219 19.95 2.57 -14.03
C MET A 219 19.92 3.78 -13.11
N CYS A 220 18.85 3.95 -12.31
CA CYS A 220 18.73 5.04 -11.34
C CYS A 220 19.87 5.02 -10.33
N ALA A 221 20.18 3.84 -9.78
CA ALA A 221 21.29 3.70 -8.84
C ALA A 221 22.67 3.91 -9.51
N LYS A 222 22.83 3.56 -10.79
CA LYS A 222 24.07 3.77 -11.53
C LYS A 222 24.33 5.23 -11.87
N THR A 223 23.29 5.95 -12.31
CA THR A 223 23.43 7.35 -12.75
C THR A 223 23.32 8.32 -11.57
N GLY A 224 22.65 7.92 -10.48
CA GLY A 224 22.28 8.84 -9.43
C GLY A 224 21.23 9.87 -9.87
N GLU A 225 20.57 9.64 -11.01
CA GLU A 225 19.52 10.51 -11.56
C GLU A 225 18.14 9.88 -11.40
N ILE A 226 17.10 10.72 -11.40
CA ILE A 226 15.72 10.22 -11.44
C ILE A 226 15.49 9.53 -12.79
N ILE A 227 14.97 8.31 -12.75
CA ILE A 227 14.67 7.53 -13.94
C ILE A 227 13.18 7.21 -13.97
N SER A 228 12.53 7.52 -15.08
CA SER A 228 11.15 7.15 -15.34
C SER A 228 10.97 6.55 -16.73
N GLY A 229 9.98 5.68 -16.87
CA GLY A 229 9.66 5.04 -18.15
C GLY A 229 8.54 4.02 -18.01
N SER A 230 8.00 3.55 -19.13
CA SER A 230 6.88 2.60 -19.19
C SER A 230 7.36 1.18 -19.46
N SER A 231 6.58 0.19 -19.03
CA SER A 231 6.90 -1.24 -19.21
C SER A 231 6.93 -1.72 -20.66
N ASP A 232 6.50 -0.88 -21.62
CA ASP A 232 6.63 -1.11 -23.07
C ASP A 232 8.01 -0.74 -23.64
N ASP A 233 8.87 -0.13 -22.83
CA ASP A 233 10.23 0.23 -23.21
C ASP A 233 11.15 -1.00 -23.20
N THR A 234 12.02 -1.08 -24.21
CA THR A 234 13.08 -2.10 -24.35
C THR A 234 14.05 -2.18 -23.18
N ARG A 235 13.99 -1.25 -22.23
CA ARG A 235 14.76 -1.22 -20.98
C ARG A 235 14.20 -2.13 -19.87
N HIS A 236 13.06 -2.78 -20.11
CA HIS A 236 12.54 -3.86 -19.25
C HIS A 236 13.07 -5.23 -19.66
N ASP A 237 13.99 -5.79 -18.86
CA ASP A 237 14.53 -7.14 -19.06
C ASP A 237 13.61 -8.25 -18.49
N ILE A 238 12.69 -7.92 -17.56
CA ILE A 238 11.79 -8.87 -16.87
C ILE A 238 10.33 -8.50 -17.23
N ARG A 239 9.58 -9.47 -17.78
CA ARG A 239 8.18 -9.32 -18.21
C ARG A 239 7.34 -10.51 -17.72
N HIS A 240 6.13 -10.24 -17.23
CA HIS A 240 5.17 -11.26 -16.82
C HIS A 240 3.84 -11.14 -17.58
N ALA A 241 3.15 -12.27 -17.73
CA ALA A 241 1.92 -12.36 -18.54
C ALA A 241 0.69 -11.65 -17.93
N ASP A 242 0.73 -11.29 -16.64
CA ASP A 242 -0.29 -10.50 -15.93
C ASP A 242 0.04 -9.00 -15.88
N ASP A 243 1.03 -8.54 -16.67
CA ASP A 243 1.47 -7.15 -16.73
C ASP A 243 0.36 -6.24 -17.32
N GLU A 244 -0.51 -5.71 -16.46
CA GLU A 244 -1.00 -4.35 -16.70
C GLU A 244 0.25 -3.48 -16.89
N ILE A 245 0.38 -2.91 -18.09
CA ILE A 245 1.49 -2.04 -18.46
C ILE A 245 1.63 -0.97 -17.37
N HIS A 246 2.79 -0.93 -16.72
CA HIS A 246 3.05 -0.01 -15.62
C HIS A 246 4.29 0.83 -15.88
N GLY A 247 4.22 2.10 -15.50
CA GLY A 247 5.39 2.97 -15.45
C GLY A 247 6.26 2.65 -14.25
N HIS A 248 7.54 2.96 -14.34
CA HIS A 248 8.45 3.06 -13.20
C HIS A 248 8.82 4.53 -12.98
N PHE A 249 8.93 4.90 -11.71
CA PHE A 249 9.52 6.16 -11.29
C PHE A 249 10.48 5.89 -10.14
N CYS A 250 11.78 5.99 -10.42
CA CYS A 250 12.86 5.67 -9.50
C CYS A 250 13.55 6.96 -9.07
N VAL A 251 13.63 7.18 -7.75
CA VAL A 251 14.31 8.33 -7.14
C VAL A 251 15.52 7.83 -6.35
N PRO A 252 16.73 8.35 -6.61
CA PRO A 252 17.94 7.90 -5.93
C PRO A 252 18.02 8.44 -4.51
N ILE A 253 18.39 7.58 -3.56
CA ILE A 253 18.73 7.94 -2.18
C ILE A 253 20.23 8.20 -2.16
N LYS A 254 20.65 9.47 -2.24
CA LYS A 254 22.07 9.85 -2.37
C LYS A 254 22.47 10.99 -1.46
N ASN A 255 23.73 10.98 -1.01
CA ASN A 255 24.38 12.12 -0.35
C ASN A 255 25.69 12.43 -1.07
N TYR A 256 25.79 13.60 -1.69
CA TYR A 256 26.84 13.92 -2.65
C TYR A 256 26.98 12.81 -3.71
N GLU A 257 28.17 12.24 -3.87
CA GLU A 257 28.48 11.18 -4.84
C GLU A 257 28.11 9.77 -4.36
N LYS A 258 27.73 9.59 -3.08
CA LYS A 258 27.41 8.26 -2.54
C LYS A 258 25.93 7.95 -2.72
N ILE A 259 25.64 6.88 -3.47
CA ILE A 259 24.31 6.27 -3.59
C ILE A 259 24.15 5.25 -2.46
N PHE A 260 23.04 5.34 -1.72
CA PHE A 260 22.67 4.39 -0.68
C PHE A 260 21.57 3.42 -1.11
N GLY A 261 20.82 3.76 -2.16
CA GLY A 261 19.65 3.01 -2.59
C GLY A 261 18.74 3.83 -3.49
N ILE A 262 17.51 3.35 -3.67
CA ILE A 262 16.47 4.04 -4.44
C ILE A 262 15.08 3.86 -3.80
N ILE A 263 14.20 4.80 -4.05
CA ILE A 263 12.74 4.64 -3.90
C ILE A 263 12.17 4.36 -5.29
N SER A 264 11.43 3.28 -5.46
CA SER A 264 10.82 2.88 -6.74
C SER A 264 9.30 2.85 -6.62
N LEU A 265 8.61 3.58 -7.50
CA LEU A 265 7.17 3.53 -7.64
C LEU A 265 6.78 2.89 -8.97
N TYR A 266 5.76 2.04 -8.93
CA TYR A 266 5.18 1.35 -10.07
C TYR A 266 3.84 2.04 -10.38
N LEU A 267 3.79 2.81 -11.45
CA LEU A 267 2.69 3.67 -11.84
C LEU A 267 1.74 2.94 -12.79
N ARG A 268 0.43 3.20 -12.76
CA ARG A 268 -0.47 2.75 -13.83
C ARG A 268 -0.12 3.43 -15.16
N SER A 269 -0.37 2.76 -16.29
CA SER A 269 0.06 3.15 -17.65
C SER A 269 -0.15 4.62 -18.05
N GLU A 270 -1.13 5.31 -17.48
CA GLU A 270 -1.47 6.70 -17.83
C GLU A 270 -1.03 7.74 -16.80
N TYR A 271 -0.60 7.31 -15.61
CA TYR A 271 -0.26 8.22 -14.53
C TYR A 271 1.16 8.74 -14.68
N LYS A 272 1.31 10.08 -14.64
CA LYS A 272 2.59 10.76 -14.70
C LYS A 272 2.81 11.55 -13.43
N ILE A 273 4.00 11.38 -12.85
CA ILE A 273 4.45 12.16 -11.72
C ILE A 273 4.56 13.63 -12.14
N ASN A 274 3.89 14.51 -11.40
CA ASN A 274 4.00 15.95 -11.59
C ASN A 274 5.15 16.53 -10.74
N HIS A 275 5.45 17.82 -10.94
CA HIS A 275 6.57 18.48 -10.29
C HIS A 275 6.51 18.44 -8.75
N ASN A 276 5.34 18.69 -8.15
CA ASN A 276 5.20 18.70 -6.70
C ASN A 276 5.35 17.29 -6.09
N GLU A 277 4.89 16.27 -6.79
CA GLU A 277 5.04 14.87 -6.41
C GLU A 277 6.52 14.43 -6.50
N GLU A 278 7.23 14.86 -7.54
CA GLU A 278 8.66 14.64 -7.68
C GLU A 278 9.45 15.32 -6.56
N GLU A 279 9.19 16.61 -6.30
CA GLU A 279 9.83 17.35 -5.21
C GLU A 279 9.59 16.70 -3.85
N PHE A 280 8.39 16.18 -3.62
CA PHE A 280 8.07 15.42 -2.41
C PHE A 280 8.93 14.15 -2.32
N LEU A 281 8.99 13.34 -3.36
CA LEU A 281 9.77 12.09 -3.36
C LEU A 281 11.27 12.35 -3.20
N VAL A 282 11.80 13.39 -3.87
CA VAL A 282 13.18 13.85 -3.71
C VAL A 282 13.45 14.29 -2.27
N SER A 283 12.52 15.01 -1.64
CA SER A 283 12.65 15.42 -0.24
C SER A 283 12.75 14.21 0.69
N VAL A 284 11.91 13.18 0.47
CA VAL A 284 11.98 11.94 1.25
C VAL A 284 13.31 11.21 1.03
N ALA A 285 13.76 11.10 -0.22
CA ALA A 285 15.04 10.46 -0.55
C ALA A 285 16.23 11.17 0.11
N ASN A 286 16.22 12.51 0.13
CA ASN A 286 17.25 13.31 0.80
C ASN A 286 17.27 13.08 2.32
N ILE A 287 16.09 13.02 2.96
CA ILE A 287 15.97 12.73 4.39
C ILE A 287 16.57 11.34 4.70
N LEU A 288 16.21 10.32 3.92
CA LEU A 288 16.76 8.97 4.08
C LEU A 288 18.29 8.96 3.90
N ALA A 289 18.82 9.65 2.89
CA ALA A 289 20.24 9.72 2.63
C ALA A 289 21.02 10.34 3.80
N LEU A 290 20.48 11.37 4.45
CA LEU A 290 21.09 11.98 5.65
C LEU A 290 21.17 11.01 6.82
N ILE A 291 20.09 10.28 7.10
CA ILE A 291 20.06 9.28 8.20
C ILE A 291 21.03 8.14 7.91
N MET A 292 21.01 7.62 6.68
CA MET A 292 21.91 6.53 6.28
C MET A 292 23.38 6.96 6.33
N HIS A 293 23.70 8.18 5.92
CA HIS A 293 25.05 8.73 6.03
C HIS A 293 25.54 8.80 7.49
N ASN A 294 24.65 9.11 8.44
CA ASN A 294 24.99 9.19 9.86
C ASN A 294 25.17 7.81 10.52
N ILE A 295 24.42 6.80 10.08
CA ILE A 295 24.54 5.42 10.58
C ILE A 295 25.74 4.68 9.96
N SER A 296 26.20 5.14 8.78
CA SER A 296 27.37 4.57 8.08
C SER A 296 28.73 5.02 8.64
N LYS A 297 28.75 5.91 9.65
CA LYS A 297 29.97 6.41 10.32
C LYS A 297 30.19 5.68 11.64
#